data_AF-A0A4R0IFA3-F1
#
_entry.id   AF-A0A4R0IFA3-F1
#
_cell.length_a   1.000
_cell.length_b   1.000
_cell.length_c   1.000
_cell.angle_alpha   90.00
_cell.angle_beta   90.00
_cell.angle_gamma   90.00
#
_symmetry.space_group_name_H-M   'P 1'
#
loop_
_entity.id
_entity.type
_entity.pdbx_description
1 polymer ?
#
loop_
_entity_poly.entity_id
_entity_poly.type
_entity_poly.pdbx_seq_one_letter_code
_entity_poly.pdbx_strand_id
1 'polypeptide(L)'
;MTQQYLAGELSLLLAQLRAAATDETHACGAAQLRREAETTPLPGLPAVVTRAVLLADAMCWDSIARGDVSAFSRQAAAGAALYEFALCAGLLRGSGRLSG
;
A
#
# COMPACT_ATOMS: atom_id res chain seq x y z
N MET A 1 -8.51 17.88 -2.05
CA MET A 1 -7.12 17.59 -1.62
C MET A 1 -6.16 18.13 -2.67
N THR A 2 -4.99 18.64 -2.28
CA THR A 2 -3.95 19.03 -3.25
C THR A 2 -3.17 17.80 -3.69
N GLN A 3 -2.53 17.87 -4.86
CA GLN A 3 -1.64 16.79 -5.33
C GLN A 3 -0.49 16.53 -4.36
N GLN A 4 0.07 17.59 -3.75
CA GLN A 4 1.16 17.49 -2.78
C GLN A 4 0.74 16.75 -1.51
N TYR A 5 -0.50 16.98 -1.04
CA TYR A 5 -1.05 16.24 0.10
C TYR A 5 -1.19 14.75 -0.22
N LEU A 6 -1.76 14.41 -1.38
CA LEU A 6 -1.96 13.02 -1.79
C LEU A 6 -0.64 12.26 -1.93
N ALA A 7 0.36 12.87 -2.58
CA ALA A 7 1.69 12.27 -2.72
C ALA A 7 2.40 12.11 -1.37
N GLY A 8 2.31 13.11 -0.49
CA GLY A 8 2.93 13.09 0.84
C GLY A 8 2.33 12.04 1.76
N GLU A 9 1.00 11.97 1.84
CA GLU A 9 0.29 10.99 2.66
C GLU A 9 0.53 9.56 2.14
N LEU A 10 0.48 9.36 0.83
CA LEU A 10 0.80 8.07 0.23
C LEU A 10 2.26 7.65 0.50
N SER A 11 3.22 8.59 0.43
CA SER A 11 4.62 8.33 0.75
C SER A 11 4.80 7.89 2.22
N LEU A 12 4.07 8.52 3.15
CA LEU A 12 4.07 8.14 4.56
C LEU A 12 3.52 6.72 4.77
N LEU A 13 2.37 6.40 4.17
CA LEU A 13 1.74 5.08 4.26
C LEU A 13 2.65 3.99 3.67
N LEU A 14 3.35 4.27 2.57
CA LEU A 14 4.33 3.36 1.98
C LEU A 14 5.58 3.17 2.85
N ALA A 15 5.99 4.19 3.61
CA ALA A 15 7.04 4.06 4.60
C ALA A 15 6.62 3.16 5.78
N GLN A 16 5.36 3.28 6.23
CA GLN A 16 4.80 2.40 7.25
C GLN A 16 4.67 0.96 6.76
N LEU A 17 4.23 0.76 5.51
CA LEU A 17 4.19 -0.56 4.89
C LEU A 17 5.58 -1.19 4.81
N ARG A 18 6.61 -0.42 4.42
CA ARG A 18 8.01 -0.88 4.45
C ARG A 18 8.45 -1.29 5.85
N ALA A 19 8.09 -0.53 6.88
CA ALA A 19 8.45 -0.85 8.26
C ALA A 19 7.76 -2.13 8.78
N ALA A 20 6.63 -2.52 8.18
CA ALA A 20 5.93 -3.77 8.49
C ALA A 20 6.47 -4.99 7.73
N ALA A 21 7.39 -4.81 6.77
CA ALA A 21 7.98 -5.90 6.01
C ALA A 21 8.89 -6.78 6.87
N THR A 22 8.81 -8.09 6.64
CA THR A 22 9.61 -9.12 7.33
C THR A 22 10.84 -9.54 6.54
N ASP A 23 10.92 -9.16 5.27
CA ASP A 23 12.03 -9.45 4.38
C ASP A 23 12.36 -8.27 3.47
N GLU A 24 13.56 -8.31 2.91
CA GLU A 24 14.10 -7.22 2.09
C GLU A 24 13.38 -7.09 0.75
N THR A 25 12.78 -8.16 0.22
CA THR A 25 12.08 -8.12 -1.07
C THR A 25 10.84 -7.23 -0.97
N HIS A 26 10.02 -7.47 0.06
CA HIS A 26 8.85 -6.64 0.33
C HIS A 26 9.25 -5.22 0.76
N ALA A 27 10.31 -5.07 1.56
CA ALA A 27 10.80 -3.75 1.97
C ALA A 27 11.27 -2.91 0.78
N CYS A 28 12.00 -3.52 -0.17
CA CYS A 28 12.42 -2.89 -1.42
C CYS A 28 11.23 -2.54 -2.31
N GLY A 29 10.22 -3.42 -2.41
CA GLY A 29 8.98 -3.16 -3.15
C GLY A 29 8.26 -1.91 -2.63
N ALA A 30 8.09 -1.80 -1.31
CA ALA A 30 7.47 -0.63 -0.68
C ALA A 30 8.31 0.65 -0.88
N ALA A 31 9.64 0.55 -0.80
CA ALA A 31 10.54 1.67 -1.07
C ALA A 31 10.46 2.16 -2.53
N GLN A 32 10.32 1.24 -3.49
CA GLN A 32 10.13 1.60 -4.90
C GLN A 32 8.79 2.33 -5.09
N LEU A 33 7.70 1.78 -4.56
CA LEU A 33 6.38 2.40 -4.67
C LEU A 33 6.37 3.80 -4.05
N ARG A 34 7.11 4.01 -2.94
CA ARG A 34 7.25 5.34 -2.33
C ARG A 34 7.88 6.34 -3.29
N ARG A 35 8.97 5.96 -3.96
CA ARG A 35 9.60 6.82 -4.98
C ARG A 35 8.64 7.12 -6.13
N GLU A 36 7.86 6.12 -6.57
CA GLU A 36 6.86 6.32 -7.61
C GLU A 36 5.76 7.30 -7.16
N ALA A 37 5.26 7.19 -5.93
CA ALA A 37 4.27 8.12 -5.37
C ALA A 37 4.77 9.58 -5.32
N GLU A 38 6.06 9.78 -5.02
CA GLU A 38 6.68 11.10 -4.93
C GLU A 38 6.96 11.74 -6.30
N THR A 39 7.12 10.93 -7.35
CA THR A 39 7.57 11.39 -8.68
C THR A 39 6.50 11.34 -9.77
N THR A 40 5.46 10.53 -9.58
CA THR A 40 4.42 10.33 -10.60
C THR A 40 3.37 11.44 -10.54
N PRO A 41 2.87 11.93 -11.70
CA PRO A 41 1.72 12.83 -11.74
C PRO A 41 0.45 12.22 -11.11
N LEU A 42 -0.48 13.06 -10.68
CA LEU A 42 -1.73 12.63 -10.03
C LEU A 42 -2.50 11.50 -10.75
N PRO A 43 -2.63 11.49 -12.09
CA PRO A 43 -3.31 10.40 -12.81
C PRO A 43 -2.65 9.02 -12.69
N GLY A 44 -1.38 8.94 -12.31
CA GLY A 44 -0.66 7.67 -12.14
C GLY A 44 -0.73 7.11 -10.71
N LEU A 45 -1.16 7.90 -9.73
CA LEU A 45 -1.27 7.44 -8.33
C LEU A 45 -2.22 6.24 -8.13
N PRO A 46 -3.35 6.08 -8.86
CA PRO A 46 -4.19 4.89 -8.76
C PRO A 46 -3.43 3.57 -9.00
N ALA A 47 -2.51 3.56 -9.96
CA ALA A 47 -1.71 2.37 -10.27
C ALA A 47 -0.71 2.06 -9.14
N VAL A 48 -0.08 3.09 -8.57
CA VAL A 48 0.85 2.97 -7.44
C VAL A 48 0.12 2.40 -6.22
N VAL A 49 -1.05 2.97 -5.89
CA VAL A 49 -1.88 2.51 -4.78
C VAL A 49 -2.34 1.06 -4.97
N THR A 50 -2.78 0.69 -6.17
CA THR A 50 -3.21 -0.69 -6.46
C THR A 50 -2.07 -1.68 -6.20
N ARG A 51 -0.86 -1.37 -6.69
CA ARG A 51 0.32 -2.20 -6.46
C ARG A 51 0.73 -2.25 -4.98
N ALA A 52 0.55 -1.14 -4.26
CA ALA A 52 0.84 -1.08 -2.83
C ALA A 52 -0.12 -1.92 -1.99
N VAL A 53 -1.41 -1.93 -2.32
CA VAL A 53 -2.41 -2.80 -1.68
C VAL A 53 -2.10 -4.27 -1.97
N LEU A 54 -1.76 -4.62 -3.21
CA LEU A 54 -1.34 -5.99 -3.56
C LEU A 54 -0.06 -6.43 -2.83
N LEU A 55 0.89 -5.51 -2.65
CA LEU A 55 2.10 -5.78 -1.87
C LEU A 55 1.76 -6.05 -0.39
N ALA A 56 0.88 -5.25 0.20
CA ALA A 56 0.44 -5.45 1.58
C ALA A 56 -0.28 -6.80 1.77
N ASP A 57 -1.12 -7.20 0.80
CA ASP A 57 -1.79 -8.51 0.80
C ASP A 57 -0.77 -9.66 0.72
N ALA A 58 0.21 -9.56 -0.19
CA ALA A 58 1.27 -10.56 -0.32
C ALA A 58 2.10 -10.72 0.97
N MET A 59 2.43 -9.61 1.65
CA MET A 59 3.09 -9.62 2.95
C MET A 59 2.25 -10.36 4.01
N CYS A 60 0.94 -10.08 4.06
CA CYS A 60 0.03 -10.74 4.99
C CYS A 60 -0.02 -12.26 4.74
N TRP A 61 -0.10 -12.69 3.48
CA TRP A 61 -0.10 -14.10 3.12
C TRP A 61 1.21 -14.81 3.49
N ASP A 62 2.37 -14.18 3.27
CA ASP A 62 3.67 -14.74 3.68
C ASP A 62 3.74 -14.92 5.21
N SER A 63 3.27 -13.94 5.97
CA SER A 63 3.22 -14.05 7.44
C SER A 63 2.27 -15.14 7.92
N ILE A 64 1.10 -15.29 7.28
CA ILE A 64 0.16 -16.39 7.57
C ILE A 64 0.83 -17.74 7.28
N ALA A 65 1.49 -17.88 6.14
CA ALA A 65 2.17 -19.12 5.75
C ALA A 65 3.29 -19.50 6.73
N ARG A 66 3.94 -18.52 7.36
CA ARG A 66 4.99 -18.72 8.38
C ARG A 66 4.43 -18.85 9.81
N GLY A 67 3.14 -18.59 10.02
CA GLY A 67 2.53 -18.54 11.36
C GLY A 67 2.94 -17.31 12.19
N ASP A 68 3.47 -16.25 11.57
CA ASP A 68 3.86 -15.02 12.28
C ASP A 68 2.66 -14.07 12.42
N VAL A 69 1.87 -14.31 13.47
CA VAL A 69 0.68 -13.50 13.79
C VAL A 69 1.03 -12.05 14.11
N SER A 70 2.22 -11.80 14.67
CA SER A 70 2.65 -10.45 15.04
C SER A 70 2.97 -9.62 13.79
N ALA A 71 3.71 -10.21 12.84
CA ALA A 71 3.96 -9.60 11.54
C ALA A 71 2.66 -9.38 10.77
N PHE A 72 1.80 -10.41 10.67
CA PHE A 72 0.49 -10.29 10.04
C PHE A 72 -0.31 -9.11 10.59
N SER A 73 -0.40 -8.97 11.92
CA SER A 73 -1.17 -7.88 12.55
C SER A 73 -0.63 -6.49 12.17
N ARG A 74 0.70 -6.30 12.13
CA ARG A 74 1.31 -5.03 11.71
C ARG A 74 1.08 -4.75 10.23
N GLN A 75 1.21 -5.77 9.38
CA GLN A 75 1.05 -5.65 7.93
C GLN A 75 -0.41 -5.38 7.56
N ALA A 76 -1.36 -6.07 8.19
CA ALA A 76 -2.79 -5.85 8.00
C ALA A 76 -3.20 -4.43 8.44
N ALA A 77 -2.66 -3.94 9.56
CA ALA A 77 -2.91 -2.55 9.99
C ALA A 77 -2.37 -1.52 9.00
N ALA A 78 -1.13 -1.70 8.50
CA ALA A 78 -0.55 -0.83 7.48
C ALA A 78 -1.33 -0.89 6.15
N GLY A 79 -1.73 -2.09 5.72
CA GLY A 79 -2.55 -2.31 4.52
C GLY A 79 -3.95 -1.70 4.64
N ALA A 80 -4.58 -1.80 5.81
CA ALA A 80 -5.89 -1.19 6.08
C ALA A 80 -5.83 0.34 6.00
N ALA A 81 -4.83 0.97 6.63
CA ALA A 81 -4.64 2.42 6.55
C ALA A 81 -4.41 2.89 5.10
N LEU A 82 -3.60 2.14 4.34
CA LEU A 82 -3.36 2.40 2.91
C LEU A 82 -4.65 2.31 2.09
N TYR A 83 -5.44 1.24 2.29
CA TYR A 83 -6.69 1.01 1.58
C TYR A 83 -7.76 2.06 1.90
N GLU A 84 -7.90 2.42 3.18
CA GLU A 84 -8.83 3.46 3.63
C GLU A 84 -8.47 4.83 3.02
N PHE A 85 -7.19 5.22 3.09
CA PHE A 85 -6.72 6.44 2.43
C PHE A 85 -7.03 6.43 0.94
N ALA A 86 -6.72 5.33 0.26
CA ALA A 86 -6.94 5.18 -1.17
C ALA A 86 -8.41 5.33 -1.60
N LEU A 87 -9.34 4.76 -0.82
CA LEU A 87 -10.77 4.91 -1.04
C LEU A 87 -11.22 6.36 -0.82
N CYS A 88 -10.84 6.96 0.31
CA CYS A 88 -11.21 8.32 0.66
C CYS A 88 -10.62 9.36 -0.33
N ALA A 89 -9.44 9.08 -0.87
CA ALA A 89 -8.78 9.91 -1.88
C ALA A 89 -9.33 9.69 -3.30
N GLY A 90 -10.21 8.70 -3.52
CA GLY A 90 -10.71 8.32 -4.85
C GLY A 90 -9.64 7.71 -5.76
N LEU A 91 -8.52 7.25 -5.20
CA LEU A 91 -7.42 6.60 -5.92
C LEU A 91 -7.68 5.11 -6.15
N LEU A 92 -8.57 4.53 -5.36
CA LEU A 92 -9.08 3.18 -5.55
C LEU A 92 -10.61 3.27 -5.67
N ARG A 93 -11.18 2.57 -6.64
CA ARG A 93 -12.62 2.30 -6.62
C ARG A 93 -12.81 1.11 -5.69
N GLY A 94 -13.61 1.29 -4.64
CA GLY A 94 -14.04 0.17 -3.81
C GLY A 94 -14.52 -0.94 -4.73
N SER A 95 -14.17 -2.18 -4.42
CA SER A 95 -14.45 -3.38 -5.21
C SER A 95 -15.96 -3.61 -5.37
N GLY A 96 -16.61 -2.76 -6.16
CA GLY A 96 -17.93 -2.96 -6.71
C GLY A 96 -17.78 -3.93 -7.86
N ARG A 97 -18.03 -5.21 -7.55
CA ARG A 97 -18.28 -6.31 -8.50
C ARG A 97 -17.44 -6.29 -9.78
N LEU A 98 -16.50 -7.22 -9.86
CA LEU A 98 -16.05 -7.79 -11.13
C LEU A 98 -17.31 -8.25 -11.91
N SER A 99 -17.75 -7.44 -12.87
CA SER A 99 -18.72 -7.81 -13.88
C SER A 99 -18.02 -7.65 -15.22
N GLY A 100 -17.64 -8.79 -15.79
CA GLY A 100 -17.04 -8.97 -17.10
C GLY A 100 -17.09 -10.45 -17.39
#